data_AF-A0A5R1NT52-F1
#
_entry.id   AF-A0A5R1NT52-F1
#
_cell.length_a   1.000
_cell.length_b   1.000
_cell.length_c   1.000
_cell.angle_alpha   90.00
_cell.angle_beta   90.00
_cell.angle_gamma   90.00
#
_symmetry.space_group_name_H-M   'P 1'
#
loop_
_entity.id
_entity.type
_entity.pdbx_description
1 polymer ?
#
loop_
_entity_poly.entity_id
_entity_poly.type
_entity_poly.pdbx_seq_one_letter_code
_entity_poly.pdbx_strand_id
1 'polypeptide(L)'
;MNAGEAPHPDRDPRNDLSPLCRTHRPAPSSAYSPYAVQTLSTVRRIGIMGDLHGDLGHALQAFRAFADRSVHVIVQLGDWGVLWPGRTWQIDLNKISRALGRHQMTMFFLDGNHDWHPKLLEYPVDPDGMRWITANIAHLPRGYRAQIGGRSTLAALGGANSIDRELRKEGISWWPEEQITEGDLRRLGTERADVLVGHEAPLMDEPDLDRRARDLGFSTGDIRYAAESRGMFRRAVLQTRPQLTLGGHYHHFHDQVLTVPGASYLTRVVVLDMNGKNRVNLAILDTATLGLEFLYRNGAPVVPDAHEPERTDDGRPGS
;
A
#
# COMPACT_ATOMS: atom_id res chain seq x y z
N MET A 1 23.37 43.38 57.30
CA MET A 1 22.51 42.61 58.22
C MET A 1 21.37 42.06 57.37
N ASN A 2 21.35 40.75 57.18
CA ASN A 2 20.51 40.03 56.21
C ASN A 2 19.02 40.13 56.56
N ALA A 3 18.20 40.55 55.59
CA ALA A 3 16.77 40.29 55.58
C ALA A 3 16.54 38.92 54.91
N GLY A 4 15.93 37.99 55.64
CA GLY A 4 15.60 36.66 55.16
C GLY A 4 14.43 36.70 54.18
N GLU A 5 14.63 36.05 53.03
CA GLU A 5 13.64 35.86 51.97
C GLU A 5 12.70 34.71 52.34
N ALA A 6 11.39 34.93 52.23
CA ALA A 6 10.36 33.92 52.48
C ALA A 6 10.30 32.90 51.32
N PRO A 7 9.99 31.61 51.59
CA PRO A 7 9.96 30.60 50.54
C PRO A 7 8.72 30.73 49.64
N HIS A 8 8.96 30.55 48.33
CA HIS A 8 7.98 30.50 47.25
C HIS A 8 6.94 29.38 47.46
N PRO A 9 5.64 29.59 47.17
CA PRO A 9 4.64 28.54 47.31
C PRO A 9 4.68 27.54 46.14
N ASP A 10 4.69 26.27 46.53
CA ASP A 10 4.22 25.04 45.85
C ASP A 10 4.34 24.92 44.32
N ARG A 11 5.27 24.04 43.91
CA ARG A 11 5.12 23.26 42.68
C ARG A 11 4.06 22.18 42.94
N ASP A 12 2.93 22.28 42.27
CA ASP A 12 1.91 21.22 42.25
C ASP A 12 2.52 19.93 41.65
N PRO A 13 2.58 18.80 42.41
CA PRO A 13 3.16 17.55 41.93
C PRO A 13 2.30 16.81 40.90
N ARG A 14 1.21 17.41 40.39
CA ARG A 14 0.28 16.77 39.44
C ARG A 14 0.52 17.14 37.97
N ASN A 15 1.63 17.80 37.64
CA ASN A 15 1.93 18.22 36.26
C ASN A 15 2.70 17.17 35.43
N ASP A 16 2.81 15.94 35.92
CA ASP A 16 3.54 14.83 35.29
C ASP A 16 2.64 13.79 34.59
N LEU A 17 1.32 14.01 34.55
CA LEU A 17 0.35 13.12 33.90
C LEU A 17 -0.24 13.73 32.63
N SER A 18 0.61 14.27 31.75
CA SER A 18 0.27 14.23 30.33
C SER A 18 0.63 12.82 29.86
N PRO A 19 -0.29 12.02 29.27
CA PRO A 19 0.10 10.77 28.67
C PRO A 19 1.11 11.12 27.58
N LEU A 20 2.39 10.86 27.83
CA LEU A 20 3.42 10.87 26.81
C LEU A 20 2.90 9.92 25.74
N CYS A 21 2.38 10.47 24.64
CA CYS A 21 1.97 9.72 23.49
C CYS A 21 3.25 9.08 22.94
N ARG A 22 3.58 7.88 23.43
CA ARG A 22 4.84 7.23 23.11
C ARG A 22 4.75 6.81 21.66
N THR A 23 5.58 7.42 20.84
CA THR A 23 5.82 6.99 19.48
C THR A 23 6.72 5.75 19.50
N HIS A 24 6.34 4.71 18.79
CA HIS A 24 7.06 3.46 18.62
C HIS A 24 7.93 3.45 17.36
N ARG A 25 7.80 4.47 16.50
CA ARG A 25 8.66 4.69 15.35
C ARG A 25 10.15 4.55 15.68
N PRO A 26 10.87 3.61 15.02
CA PRO A 26 12.31 3.45 15.22
C PRO A 26 13.10 4.71 14.86
N ALA A 27 14.24 4.91 15.54
CA ALA A 27 15.17 5.99 15.22
C ALA A 27 15.79 5.82 13.81
N PRO A 28 16.14 6.92 13.10
CA PRO A 28 16.81 6.86 11.82
C PRO A 28 18.11 6.05 11.87
N SER A 29 18.37 5.29 10.80
CA SER A 29 19.64 4.56 10.65
C SER A 29 20.80 5.54 10.45
N SER A 30 21.96 5.24 11.03
CA SER A 30 23.22 5.97 10.77
C SER A 30 23.74 5.79 9.33
N ALA A 31 23.13 4.90 8.54
CA ALA A 31 23.53 4.60 7.16
C ALA A 31 23.11 5.67 6.12
N TYR A 32 22.36 6.69 6.52
CA TYR A 32 21.97 7.84 5.69
C TYR A 32 21.80 9.10 6.56
N SER A 33 21.93 10.29 5.95
CA SER A 33 21.70 11.55 6.66
C SER A 33 20.24 11.66 7.11
N PRO A 34 19.96 12.02 8.38
CA PRO A 34 18.60 12.25 8.84
C PRO A 34 17.86 13.29 7.98
N TYR A 35 16.57 13.06 7.75
CA TYR A 35 15.69 13.99 7.05
C TYR A 35 14.31 13.98 7.71
N ALA A 36 13.57 15.07 7.54
CA ALA A 36 12.19 15.12 7.96
C ALA A 36 11.36 14.17 7.08
N VAL A 37 10.79 13.14 7.70
CA VAL A 37 9.89 12.23 7.01
C VAL A 37 8.60 12.95 6.65
N GLN A 38 8.23 12.85 5.38
CA GLN A 38 7.05 13.50 4.84
C GLN A 38 5.82 12.64 5.11
N THR A 39 4.75 13.28 5.56
CA THR A 39 3.45 12.65 5.80
C THR A 39 2.59 12.70 4.54
N LEU A 40 1.60 11.82 4.46
CA LEU A 40 0.61 11.81 3.36
C LEU A 40 -0.20 13.12 3.27
N SER A 41 -0.38 13.83 4.39
CA SER A 41 -1.27 15.00 4.49
C SER A 41 -0.93 16.18 3.59
N THR A 42 0.34 16.47 3.35
CA THR A 42 0.79 17.68 2.63
C THR A 42 1.43 17.40 1.28
N VAL A 43 1.67 16.14 0.95
CA VAL A 43 2.35 15.77 -0.30
C VAL A 43 1.42 16.00 -1.48
N ARG A 44 1.95 16.61 -2.54
CA ARG A 44 1.21 16.89 -3.78
C ARG A 44 1.32 15.77 -4.82
N ARG A 45 2.38 14.99 -4.73
CA ARG A 45 2.68 13.89 -5.64
C ARG A 45 3.10 12.66 -4.84
N ILE A 46 2.46 11.53 -5.12
CA ILE A 46 2.69 10.26 -4.43
C ILE A 46 3.08 9.23 -5.49
N GLY A 47 4.22 8.56 -5.29
CA GLY A 47 4.60 7.41 -6.10
C GLY A 47 3.77 6.20 -5.67
N ILE A 48 3.21 5.48 -6.63
CA ILE A 48 2.40 4.28 -6.40
C ILE A 48 3.13 3.11 -7.06
N MET A 49 3.24 1.99 -6.35
CA MET A 49 3.81 0.74 -6.85
C MET A 49 3.19 -0.45 -6.10
N GLY A 50 3.25 -1.67 -6.62
CA GLY A 50 2.70 -2.88 -5.97
C GLY A 50 3.46 -4.13 -6.39
N ASP A 51 3.10 -5.30 -5.89
CA ASP A 51 3.45 -6.60 -6.50
C ASP A 51 4.94 -6.70 -6.86
N LEU A 52 5.81 -6.35 -5.89
CA LEU A 52 7.25 -6.34 -6.09
C LEU A 52 7.88 -7.70 -5.85
N HIS A 53 7.21 -8.58 -5.11
CA HIS A 53 7.63 -9.98 -4.89
C HIS A 53 9.08 -10.11 -4.39
N GLY A 54 9.55 -9.16 -3.59
CA GLY A 54 10.92 -9.15 -3.08
C GLY A 54 11.99 -8.74 -4.10
N ASP A 55 11.62 -8.29 -5.31
CA ASP A 55 12.56 -7.79 -6.32
C ASP A 55 13.16 -6.43 -5.91
N LEU A 56 14.24 -6.51 -5.14
CA LEU A 56 14.99 -5.33 -4.70
C LEU A 56 15.56 -4.54 -5.89
N GLY A 57 15.92 -5.21 -6.99
CA GLY A 57 16.44 -4.55 -8.17
C GLY A 57 15.40 -3.64 -8.83
N HIS A 58 14.14 -4.10 -8.87
CA HIS A 58 13.00 -3.31 -9.31
C HIS A 58 12.75 -2.14 -8.36
N ALA A 59 12.65 -2.39 -7.04
CA ALA A 59 12.41 -1.35 -6.04
C ALA A 59 13.44 -0.21 -6.13
N LEU A 60 14.73 -0.55 -6.25
CA LEU A 60 15.80 0.44 -6.35
C LEU A 60 15.73 1.29 -7.64
N GLN A 61 15.26 0.71 -8.75
CA GLN A 61 15.02 1.45 -9.99
C GLN A 61 13.80 2.37 -9.86
N ALA A 62 12.71 1.88 -9.27
CA ALA A 62 11.51 2.66 -9.00
C ALA A 62 11.81 3.89 -8.12
N PHE A 63 12.59 3.73 -7.05
CA PHE A 63 13.01 4.85 -6.19
C PHE A 63 13.78 5.91 -6.96
N ARG A 64 14.68 5.52 -7.87
CA ARG A 64 15.38 6.49 -8.74
C ARG A 64 14.41 7.20 -9.67
N ALA A 65 13.54 6.44 -10.35
CA ALA A 65 12.54 7.01 -11.26
C ALA A 65 11.61 8.04 -10.58
N PHE A 66 11.22 7.77 -9.32
CA PHE A 66 10.47 8.71 -8.49
C PHE A 66 11.33 9.90 -8.04
N ALA A 67 12.58 9.69 -7.62
CA ALA A 67 13.49 10.78 -7.23
C ALA A 67 13.73 11.76 -8.38
N ASP A 68 13.95 11.24 -9.59
CA ASP A 68 14.20 12.04 -10.80
C ASP A 68 12.99 12.94 -11.15
N ARG A 69 11.80 12.60 -10.62
CA ARG A 69 10.56 13.37 -10.73
C ARG A 69 10.21 14.16 -9.46
N SER A 70 11.11 14.22 -8.48
CA SER A 70 10.89 14.88 -7.19
C SER A 70 9.70 14.32 -6.40
N VAL A 71 9.48 13.00 -6.49
CA VAL A 71 8.50 12.27 -5.69
C VAL A 71 9.22 11.62 -4.51
N HIS A 72 8.82 11.98 -3.30
CA HIS A 72 9.48 11.55 -2.06
C HIS A 72 8.59 10.75 -1.11
N VAL A 73 7.32 10.57 -1.46
CA VAL A 73 6.41 9.71 -0.72
C VAL A 73 5.87 8.64 -1.65
N ILE A 74 5.94 7.40 -1.19
CA ILE A 74 5.54 6.22 -1.94
C ILE A 74 4.45 5.50 -1.17
N VAL A 75 3.43 4.99 -1.87
CA VAL A 75 2.47 4.02 -1.38
C VAL A 75 2.68 2.72 -2.16
N GLN A 76 3.06 1.67 -1.44
CA GLN A 76 3.22 0.31 -1.95
C GLN A 76 1.92 -0.48 -1.70
N LEU A 77 1.35 -1.09 -2.74
CA LEU A 77 0.01 -1.66 -2.78
C LEU A 77 -0.08 -3.15 -2.44
N GLY A 78 0.78 -3.67 -1.55
CA GLY A 78 0.77 -5.09 -1.15
C GLY A 78 1.63 -5.98 -2.03
N ASP A 79 1.89 -7.21 -1.56
CA ASP A 79 2.82 -8.17 -2.15
C ASP A 79 4.22 -7.57 -2.33
N TRP A 80 4.66 -6.89 -1.28
CA TRP A 80 5.97 -6.27 -1.26
C TRP A 80 7.08 -7.33 -1.26
N GLY A 81 6.87 -8.43 -0.53
CA GLY A 81 7.74 -9.61 -0.51
C GLY A 81 9.09 -9.40 0.20
N VAL A 82 9.32 -8.24 0.82
CA VAL A 82 10.51 -8.00 1.65
C VAL A 82 10.31 -8.53 3.06
N LEU A 83 9.13 -8.32 3.64
CA LEU A 83 8.77 -8.86 4.96
C LEU A 83 8.16 -10.26 4.81
N TRP A 84 9.00 -11.24 4.50
CA TRP A 84 8.62 -12.64 4.28
C TRP A 84 9.39 -13.59 5.22
N PRO A 85 8.80 -14.71 5.70
CA PRO A 85 9.50 -15.65 6.57
C PRO A 85 10.77 -16.19 5.91
N GLY A 86 11.89 -16.06 6.62
CA GLY A 86 13.21 -16.46 6.12
C GLY A 86 14.34 -15.72 6.83
N ARG A 87 15.60 -16.06 6.50
CA ARG A 87 16.77 -15.51 7.20
C ARG A 87 17.20 -14.12 6.71
N THR A 88 16.60 -13.58 5.66
CA THR A 88 17.11 -12.39 4.95
C THR A 88 16.20 -11.16 5.01
N TRP A 89 14.95 -11.26 5.47
CA TRP A 89 14.00 -10.13 5.43
C TRP A 89 14.53 -8.88 6.13
N GLN A 90 15.24 -9.02 7.26
CA GLN A 90 15.85 -7.88 7.96
C GLN A 90 16.95 -7.21 7.15
N ILE A 91 17.75 -8.00 6.42
CA ILE A 91 18.83 -7.51 5.57
C ILE A 91 18.22 -6.71 4.41
N ASP A 92 17.17 -7.25 3.80
CA ASP A 92 16.52 -6.65 2.63
C ASP A 92 15.70 -5.41 3.02
N LEU A 93 15.01 -5.44 4.17
CA LEU A 93 14.39 -4.28 4.80
C LEU A 93 15.40 -3.15 5.04
N ASN A 94 16.59 -3.47 5.59
CA ASN A 94 17.65 -2.49 5.82
C ASN A 94 18.20 -1.90 4.51
N LYS A 95 18.35 -2.73 3.45
CA LYS A 95 18.76 -2.25 2.11
C LYS A 95 17.73 -1.28 1.55
N ILE A 96 16.44 -1.60 1.65
CA ILE A 96 15.36 -0.73 1.17
C ILE A 96 15.30 0.57 1.98
N SER A 97 15.31 0.50 3.31
CA SER A 97 15.32 1.69 4.18
C SER A 97 16.50 2.61 3.87
N ARG A 98 17.70 2.05 3.65
CA ARG A 98 18.88 2.84 3.23
C ARG A 98 18.69 3.45 1.85
N ALA A 99 18.12 2.72 0.90
CA ALA A 99 17.89 3.23 -0.44
C ALA A 99 16.89 4.39 -0.47
N LEU A 100 15.77 4.26 0.26
CA LEU A 100 14.81 5.34 0.49
C LEU A 100 15.50 6.56 1.13
N GLY A 101 16.33 6.32 2.16
CA GLY A 101 17.05 7.39 2.87
C GLY A 101 18.00 8.20 1.98
N ARG A 102 18.67 7.57 1.00
CA ARG A 102 19.53 8.28 0.03
C ARG A 102 18.75 9.25 -0.87
N HIS A 103 17.46 9.00 -1.08
CA HIS A 103 16.57 9.88 -1.86
C HIS A 103 15.62 10.70 -0.96
N GLN A 104 15.85 10.68 0.36
CA GLN A 104 15.01 11.33 1.38
C GLN A 104 13.53 10.94 1.25
N MET A 105 13.27 9.67 0.94
CA MET A 105 11.93 9.16 0.68
C MET A 105 11.29 8.51 1.90
N THR A 106 9.97 8.52 1.95
CA THR A 106 9.19 7.72 2.90
C THR A 106 8.31 6.77 2.10
N MET A 107 8.26 5.51 2.53
CA MET A 107 7.39 4.52 1.92
C MET A 107 6.33 4.08 2.92
N PHE A 108 5.08 4.24 2.53
CA PHE A 108 3.93 3.62 3.17
C PHE A 108 3.57 2.37 2.39
N PHE A 109 3.12 1.32 3.06
CA PHE A 109 2.64 0.12 2.36
C PHE A 109 1.39 -0.44 3.01
N LEU A 110 0.48 -1.00 2.23
CA LEU A 110 -0.60 -1.85 2.71
C LEU A 110 -0.21 -3.32 2.50
N ASP A 111 -0.83 -4.22 3.25
CA ASP A 111 -0.60 -5.65 3.11
C ASP A 111 -1.29 -6.22 1.85
N GLY A 112 -0.60 -7.10 1.12
CA GLY A 112 -1.20 -7.97 0.10
C GLY A 112 -1.55 -9.36 0.66
N ASN A 113 -1.72 -10.35 -0.20
CA ASN A 113 -1.96 -11.75 0.21
C ASN A 113 -0.65 -12.52 0.43
N HIS A 114 0.46 -12.04 -0.12
CA HIS A 114 1.80 -12.58 0.08
C HIS A 114 2.68 -11.68 0.94
N ASP A 115 2.12 -11.17 2.04
CA ASP A 115 2.86 -10.53 3.11
C ASP A 115 2.75 -11.32 4.44
N TRP A 116 3.75 -11.19 5.31
CA TRP A 116 3.78 -11.93 6.57
C TRP A 116 2.87 -11.30 7.64
N HIS A 117 1.55 -11.48 7.51
CA HIS A 117 0.55 -10.83 8.37
C HIS A 117 0.80 -10.99 9.88
N PRO A 118 1.08 -12.19 10.43
CA PRO A 118 1.40 -12.32 11.86
C PRO A 118 2.55 -11.42 12.30
N LYS A 119 3.60 -11.31 11.47
CA LYS A 119 4.75 -10.46 11.78
C LYS A 119 4.41 -8.98 11.71
N LEU A 120 3.60 -8.56 10.74
CA LEU A 120 3.11 -7.18 10.65
C LEU A 120 2.31 -6.78 11.90
N LEU A 121 1.49 -7.69 12.41
CA LEU A 121 0.63 -7.45 13.56
C LEU A 121 1.40 -7.31 14.89
N GLU A 122 2.65 -7.77 14.97
CA GLU A 122 3.53 -7.55 16.13
C GLU A 122 3.96 -6.09 16.31
N TYR A 123 3.99 -5.28 15.25
CA TYR A 123 4.39 -3.87 15.33
C TYR A 123 3.25 -3.03 15.88
N PRO A 124 3.44 -2.21 16.92
CA PRO A 124 2.37 -1.39 17.49
C PRO A 124 1.86 -0.34 16.47
N VAL A 125 0.58 0.01 16.59
CA VAL A 125 0.00 1.14 15.87
C VAL A 125 0.35 2.41 16.63
N ASP A 126 1.01 3.34 15.96
CA ASP A 126 1.38 4.64 16.49
C ASP A 126 0.18 5.61 16.54
N PRO A 127 0.29 6.74 17.24
CA PRO A 127 -0.78 7.74 17.34
C PRO A 127 -1.23 8.32 15.99
N ASP A 128 -0.37 8.23 14.97
CA ASP A 128 -0.69 8.59 13.59
C ASP A 128 -1.50 7.51 12.84
N GLY A 129 -1.80 6.39 13.49
CA GLY A 129 -2.57 5.27 12.94
C GLY A 129 -1.73 4.28 12.12
N MET A 130 -0.41 4.44 12.04
CA MET A 130 0.47 3.61 11.23
C MET A 130 1.27 2.60 12.06
N ARG A 131 1.78 1.55 11.44
CA ARG A 131 2.76 0.64 12.07
C ARG A 131 4.14 0.91 11.49
N TRP A 132 4.98 1.66 12.20
CA TRP A 132 6.33 1.96 11.75
C TRP A 132 7.25 0.73 11.88
N ILE A 133 7.75 0.24 10.74
CA ILE A 133 8.67 -0.91 10.67
C ILE A 133 10.12 -0.43 10.76
N THR A 134 10.41 0.72 10.15
CA THR A 134 11.68 1.44 10.28
C THR A 134 11.39 2.93 10.42
N ALA A 135 12.42 3.77 10.54
CA ALA A 135 12.22 5.22 10.59
C ALA A 135 11.58 5.82 9.32
N ASN A 136 11.59 5.13 8.17
CA ASN A 136 11.10 5.67 6.89
C ASN A 136 10.21 4.69 6.11
N ILE A 137 9.78 3.61 6.76
CA ILE A 137 8.87 2.60 6.20
C ILE A 137 7.78 2.32 7.23
N ALA A 138 6.52 2.52 6.83
CA ALA A 138 5.37 2.27 7.68
C ALA A 138 4.29 1.49 6.94
N HIS A 139 3.69 0.53 7.65
CA HIS A 139 2.51 -0.16 7.21
C HIS A 139 1.26 0.67 7.52
N LEU A 140 0.32 0.74 6.57
CA LEU A 140 -1.00 1.35 6.68
C LEU A 140 -2.01 0.26 7.05
N PRO A 141 -2.47 0.18 8.32
CA PRO A 141 -3.45 -0.83 8.71
C PRO A 141 -4.74 -0.71 7.90
N ARG A 142 -5.43 -1.85 7.70
CA ARG A 142 -6.75 -1.88 7.08
C ARG A 142 -7.73 -0.94 7.80
N GLY A 143 -8.30 -0.02 7.04
CA GLY A 143 -9.16 1.06 7.56
C GLY A 143 -8.42 2.36 7.88
N TYR A 144 -7.12 2.45 7.64
CA TYR A 144 -6.36 3.70 7.74
C TYR A 144 -6.94 4.77 6.80
N ARG A 145 -7.00 6.02 7.28
CA ARG A 145 -7.48 7.16 6.51
C ARG A 145 -6.55 8.36 6.72
N ALA A 146 -6.37 9.16 5.67
CA ALA A 146 -5.63 10.41 5.76
C ALA A 146 -6.17 11.44 4.78
N GLN A 147 -5.94 12.72 5.09
CA GLN A 147 -5.91 13.74 4.04
C GLN A 147 -4.68 13.51 3.15
N ILE A 148 -4.78 13.85 1.88
CA ILE A 148 -3.67 13.95 0.92
C ILE A 148 -3.74 15.29 0.20
N GLY A 149 -2.58 15.91 -0.05
CA GLY A 149 -2.51 17.23 -0.72
C GLY A 149 -3.28 18.36 -0.02
N GLY A 150 -3.61 18.20 1.27
CA GLY A 150 -4.42 19.13 2.05
C GLY A 150 -5.89 19.23 1.67
N ARG A 151 -6.39 18.41 0.73
CA ARG A 151 -7.78 18.53 0.22
C ARG A 151 -8.48 17.19 0.04
N SER A 152 -7.84 16.26 -0.67
CA SER A 152 -8.42 14.96 -0.96
C SER A 152 -8.24 13.99 0.20
N THR A 153 -9.05 12.95 0.22
CA THR A 153 -9.04 11.89 1.23
C THR A 153 -8.53 10.58 0.62
N LEU A 154 -7.64 9.90 1.33
CA LEU A 154 -7.18 8.55 1.03
C LEU A 154 -7.66 7.61 2.12
N ALA A 155 -8.16 6.45 1.73
CA ALA A 155 -8.43 5.33 2.62
C ALA A 155 -7.66 4.09 2.14
N ALA A 156 -7.14 3.29 3.06
CA ALA A 156 -6.36 2.09 2.76
C ALA A 156 -7.08 0.82 3.25
N LEU A 157 -7.17 -0.16 2.37
CA LEU A 157 -7.73 -1.48 2.65
C LEU A 157 -6.86 -2.54 1.97
N GLY A 158 -5.82 -3.00 2.67
CA GLY A 158 -5.04 -4.16 2.25
C GLY A 158 -5.76 -5.48 2.46
N GLY A 159 -5.04 -6.55 2.13
CA GLY A 159 -5.55 -7.91 2.02
C GLY A 159 -6.10 -8.22 0.63
N ALA A 160 -5.93 -9.48 0.23
CA ALA A 160 -6.61 -10.17 -0.86
C ALA A 160 -6.53 -11.67 -0.54
N ASN A 161 -7.33 -12.50 -1.22
CA ASN A 161 -7.26 -13.94 -0.99
C ASN A 161 -6.43 -14.63 -2.06
N SER A 162 -5.53 -15.50 -1.60
CA SER A 162 -4.67 -16.33 -2.43
C SER A 162 -5.49 -17.36 -3.21
N ILE A 163 -5.43 -17.27 -4.54
CA ILE A 163 -6.06 -18.25 -5.45
C ILE A 163 -5.36 -19.62 -5.42
N ASP A 164 -4.13 -19.68 -4.89
CA ASP A 164 -3.28 -20.85 -4.81
C ASP A 164 -3.15 -21.39 -3.36
N ARG A 165 -4.12 -21.10 -2.50
CA ARG A 165 -4.11 -21.46 -1.06
C ARG A 165 -3.88 -22.96 -0.83
N GLU A 166 -4.52 -23.86 -1.58
CA GLU A 166 -4.34 -25.32 -1.44
C GLU A 166 -2.92 -25.79 -1.78
N LEU A 167 -2.15 -24.99 -2.53
CA LEU A 167 -0.75 -25.26 -2.86
C LEU A 167 0.21 -24.73 -1.79
N ARG A 168 -0.30 -24.03 -0.77
CA ARG A 168 0.47 -23.37 0.28
C ARG A 168 0.34 -24.08 1.62
N LYS A 169 1.18 -23.65 2.56
CA LYS A 169 1.19 -24.17 3.93
C LYS A 169 0.85 -23.06 4.91
N GLU A 170 -0.26 -23.24 5.61
CA GLU A 170 -0.71 -22.34 6.66
C GLU A 170 0.39 -22.08 7.69
N GLY A 171 0.56 -20.80 8.03
CA GLY A 171 1.58 -20.33 8.98
C GLY A 171 2.99 -20.21 8.38
N ILE A 172 3.21 -20.65 7.13
CA ILE A 172 4.53 -20.61 6.46
C ILE A 172 4.50 -19.78 5.18
N SER A 173 3.60 -20.10 4.25
CA SER A 173 3.50 -19.44 2.95
C SER A 173 2.10 -18.90 2.65
N TRP A 174 1.16 -19.10 3.59
CA TRP A 174 -0.20 -18.59 3.56
C TRP A 174 -0.67 -18.31 4.99
N TRP A 175 -1.51 -17.29 5.16
CA TRP A 175 -2.09 -16.89 6.42
C TRP A 175 -3.56 -16.49 6.21
N PRO A 176 -4.52 -17.03 6.99
CA PRO A 176 -5.93 -16.68 6.84
C PRO A 176 -6.22 -15.18 7.09
N GLU A 177 -5.32 -14.47 7.76
CA GLU A 177 -5.38 -13.03 7.97
C GLU A 177 -5.38 -12.20 6.68
N GLU A 178 -4.99 -12.77 5.52
CA GLU A 178 -5.07 -12.10 4.22
C GLU A 178 -6.50 -11.69 3.83
N GLN A 179 -7.52 -12.41 4.34
CA GLN A 179 -8.93 -12.13 4.10
C GLN A 179 -9.36 -10.81 4.74
N ILE A 180 -9.98 -9.95 3.94
CA ILE A 180 -10.64 -8.73 4.41
C ILE A 180 -11.84 -9.10 5.29
N THR A 181 -11.92 -8.55 6.50
CA THR A 181 -12.99 -8.88 7.45
C THR A 181 -14.06 -7.81 7.55
N GLU A 182 -15.22 -8.17 8.09
CA GLU A 182 -16.25 -7.18 8.48
C GLU A 182 -15.73 -6.14 9.49
N GLY A 183 -14.77 -6.54 10.33
CA GLY A 183 -14.10 -5.62 11.24
C GLY A 183 -13.31 -4.55 10.50
N ASP A 184 -12.66 -4.93 9.40
CA ASP A 184 -11.89 -4.01 8.56
C ASP A 184 -12.80 -3.01 7.84
N LEU A 185 -13.94 -3.48 7.31
CA LEU A 185 -14.95 -2.58 6.72
C LEU A 185 -15.56 -1.62 7.74
N ARG A 186 -15.78 -2.06 8.98
CA ARG A 186 -16.23 -1.16 10.06
C ARG A 186 -15.19 -0.10 10.40
N ARG A 187 -13.90 -0.47 10.44
CA ARG A 187 -12.79 0.48 10.68
C ARG A 187 -12.61 1.46 9.54
N LEU A 188 -12.76 1.00 8.30
CA LEU A 188 -12.71 1.83 7.10
C LEU A 188 -13.77 2.94 7.11
N GLY A 189 -14.95 2.65 7.69
CA GLY A 189 -16.05 3.59 7.84
C GLY A 189 -16.79 3.88 6.53
N THR A 190 -17.84 4.69 6.61
CA THR A 190 -18.75 5.02 5.49
C THR A 190 -18.55 6.42 4.93
N GLU A 191 -17.61 7.17 5.51
CA GLU A 191 -17.24 8.49 5.00
C GLU A 191 -16.61 8.37 3.63
N ARG A 192 -16.91 9.35 2.78
CA ARG A 192 -16.39 9.36 1.43
C ARG A 192 -14.86 9.41 1.46
N ALA A 193 -14.21 8.55 0.69
CA ALA A 193 -12.80 8.69 0.33
C ALA A 193 -12.72 9.18 -1.12
N ASP A 194 -11.73 9.99 -1.48
CA ASP A 194 -11.49 10.34 -2.89
C ASP A 194 -10.72 9.22 -3.58
N VAL A 195 -9.75 8.64 -2.85
CA VAL A 195 -8.92 7.52 -3.28
C VAL A 195 -9.06 6.37 -2.30
N LEU A 196 -9.39 5.18 -2.80
CA LEU A 196 -9.30 3.93 -2.05
C LEU A 196 -8.11 3.12 -2.59
N VAL A 197 -7.09 2.93 -1.76
CA VAL A 197 -5.95 2.07 -2.09
C VAL A 197 -6.14 0.70 -1.47
N GLY A 198 -5.80 -0.35 -2.21
CA GLY A 198 -5.83 -1.73 -1.74
C GLY A 198 -4.84 -2.59 -2.50
N HIS A 199 -4.79 -3.87 -2.13
CA HIS A 199 -4.15 -4.87 -2.97
C HIS A 199 -5.18 -5.47 -3.94
N GLU A 200 -6.40 -5.68 -3.44
CA GLU A 200 -7.58 -6.12 -4.19
C GLU A 200 -8.20 -5.00 -5.06
N ALA A 201 -9.06 -5.37 -6.02
CA ALA A 201 -9.74 -4.44 -6.93
C ALA A 201 -11.20 -4.83 -7.26
N PRO A 202 -12.10 -3.86 -7.55
CA PRO A 202 -13.50 -4.12 -7.88
C PRO A 202 -13.67 -4.38 -9.40
N LEU A 203 -13.06 -5.45 -9.90
CA LEU A 203 -13.09 -5.79 -11.33
C LEU A 203 -14.49 -6.19 -11.81
N MET A 204 -14.80 -5.90 -13.09
CA MET A 204 -16.12 -6.18 -13.69
C MET A 204 -16.25 -7.58 -14.28
N ASP A 205 -15.14 -8.23 -14.58
CA ASP A 205 -15.03 -9.50 -15.29
C ASP A 205 -14.79 -10.68 -14.32
N GLU A 206 -15.35 -10.62 -13.10
CA GLU A 206 -15.25 -11.71 -12.11
C GLU A 206 -15.58 -13.11 -12.68
N PRO A 207 -16.61 -13.31 -13.53
CA PRO A 207 -16.85 -14.61 -14.16
C PRO A 207 -15.75 -15.07 -15.11
N ASP A 208 -15.04 -14.13 -15.75
CA ASP A 208 -13.90 -14.39 -16.63
C ASP A 208 -12.69 -14.86 -15.83
N LEU A 209 -12.39 -14.16 -14.73
CA LEU A 209 -11.34 -14.52 -13.79
C LEU A 209 -11.56 -15.93 -13.22
N ASP A 210 -12.78 -16.23 -12.78
CA ASP A 210 -13.13 -17.55 -12.27
C ASP A 210 -13.00 -18.65 -13.34
N ARG A 211 -13.29 -18.33 -14.61
CA ARG A 211 -13.12 -19.27 -15.72
C ARG A 211 -11.63 -19.53 -15.99
N ARG A 212 -10.83 -18.48 -16.11
CA ARG A 212 -9.37 -18.60 -16.28
C ARG A 212 -8.74 -19.39 -15.12
N ALA A 213 -9.19 -19.15 -13.89
CA ALA A 213 -8.70 -19.89 -12.74
C ALA A 213 -9.01 -21.41 -12.83
N ARG A 214 -10.21 -21.79 -13.30
CA ARG A 214 -10.54 -23.19 -13.59
C ARG A 214 -9.68 -23.77 -14.70
N ASP A 215 -9.47 -23.02 -15.78
CA ASP A 215 -8.66 -23.45 -16.92
C ASP A 215 -7.18 -23.67 -16.52
N LEU A 216 -6.69 -22.90 -15.54
CA LEU A 216 -5.37 -23.08 -14.90
C LEU A 216 -5.31 -24.21 -13.87
N GLY A 217 -6.45 -24.85 -13.57
CA GLY A 217 -6.53 -26.00 -12.67
C GLY A 217 -6.68 -25.68 -11.18
N PHE A 218 -7.01 -24.44 -10.81
CA PHE A 218 -7.31 -24.10 -9.41
C PHE A 218 -8.61 -24.73 -8.93
N SER A 219 -8.66 -25.07 -7.65
CA SER A 219 -9.81 -25.75 -7.06
C SER A 219 -11.03 -24.82 -6.98
N THR A 220 -12.23 -25.39 -7.02
CA THR A 220 -13.47 -24.62 -6.74
C THR A 220 -13.44 -23.98 -5.35
N GLY A 221 -12.75 -24.61 -4.39
CA GLY A 221 -12.61 -24.09 -3.03
C GLY A 221 -11.81 -22.80 -2.99
N ASP A 222 -10.68 -22.75 -3.69
CA ASP A 222 -9.82 -21.57 -3.76
C ASP A 222 -10.38 -20.47 -4.65
N ILE A 223 -11.07 -20.82 -5.74
CA ILE A 223 -11.80 -19.84 -6.56
C ILE A 223 -12.88 -19.14 -5.73
N ARG A 224 -13.66 -19.91 -4.96
CA ARG A 224 -14.66 -19.34 -4.06
C ARG A 224 -14.01 -18.48 -2.98
N TYR A 225 -12.91 -18.93 -2.42
CA TYR A 225 -12.16 -18.17 -1.43
C TYR A 225 -11.68 -16.83 -2.02
N ALA A 226 -11.04 -16.82 -3.19
CA ALA A 226 -10.68 -15.58 -3.90
C ALA A 226 -11.88 -14.66 -4.20
N ALA A 227 -13.05 -15.22 -4.48
CA ALA A 227 -14.27 -14.43 -4.68
C ALA A 227 -14.75 -13.71 -3.40
N GLU A 228 -14.44 -14.22 -2.22
CA GLU A 228 -14.81 -13.59 -0.94
C GLU A 228 -14.07 -12.25 -0.73
N SER A 229 -12.77 -12.17 -1.05
CA SER A 229 -12.01 -10.91 -0.95
C SER A 229 -12.54 -9.85 -1.92
N ARG A 230 -12.81 -10.23 -3.18
CA ARG A 230 -13.45 -9.36 -4.19
C ARG A 230 -14.79 -8.81 -3.70
N GLY A 231 -15.62 -9.67 -3.10
CA GLY A 231 -16.89 -9.26 -2.51
C GLY A 231 -16.74 -8.22 -1.39
N MET A 232 -15.74 -8.40 -0.52
CA MET A 232 -15.44 -7.46 0.57
C MET A 232 -14.89 -6.13 0.05
N PHE A 233 -13.99 -6.16 -0.92
CA PHE A 233 -13.43 -4.94 -1.51
C PHE A 233 -14.49 -4.16 -2.30
N ARG A 234 -15.36 -4.83 -3.05
CA ARG A 234 -16.51 -4.19 -3.70
C ARG A 234 -17.40 -3.48 -2.68
N ARG A 235 -17.67 -4.09 -1.51
CA ARG A 235 -18.42 -3.42 -0.43
C ARG A 235 -17.69 -2.19 0.12
N ALA A 236 -16.37 -2.25 0.24
CA ALA A 236 -15.55 -1.11 0.63
C ALA A 236 -15.71 0.06 -0.36
N VAL A 237 -15.70 -0.22 -1.67
CA VAL A 237 -15.97 0.77 -2.72
C VAL A 237 -17.37 1.34 -2.54
N LEU A 238 -18.40 0.50 -2.43
CA LEU A 238 -19.79 0.94 -2.27
C LEU A 238 -19.99 1.87 -1.06
N GLN A 239 -19.39 1.55 0.09
CA GLN A 239 -19.56 2.35 1.30
C GLN A 239 -18.73 3.65 1.30
N THR A 240 -17.53 3.64 0.70
CA THR A 240 -16.61 4.80 0.72
C THR A 240 -16.71 5.69 -0.52
N ARG A 241 -17.40 5.26 -1.57
CA ARG A 241 -17.70 6.08 -2.76
C ARG A 241 -16.49 6.79 -3.39
N PRO A 242 -15.38 6.05 -3.64
CA PRO A 242 -14.17 6.62 -4.20
C PRO A 242 -14.37 7.14 -5.63
N GLN A 243 -13.62 8.18 -5.99
CA GLN A 243 -13.46 8.58 -7.38
C GLN A 243 -12.41 7.71 -8.08
N LEU A 244 -11.40 7.26 -7.34
CA LEU A 244 -10.28 6.46 -7.82
C LEU A 244 -10.03 5.27 -6.89
N THR A 245 -9.88 4.08 -7.45
CA THR A 245 -9.27 2.95 -6.75
C THR A 245 -7.91 2.61 -7.35
N LEU A 246 -6.94 2.28 -6.50
CA LEU A 246 -5.61 1.82 -6.90
C LEU A 246 -5.36 0.45 -6.25
N GLY A 247 -5.14 -0.56 -7.08
CA GLY A 247 -4.93 -1.96 -6.67
C GLY A 247 -3.76 -2.64 -7.39
N GLY A 248 -3.53 -3.91 -7.04
CA GLY A 248 -2.52 -4.80 -7.60
C GLY A 248 -3.09 -6.21 -7.78
N HIS A 249 -2.36 -7.24 -7.34
CA HIS A 249 -2.83 -8.64 -7.15
C HIS A 249 -3.06 -9.46 -8.44
N TYR A 250 -3.68 -8.86 -9.45
CA TYR A 250 -4.08 -9.55 -10.68
C TYR A 250 -2.96 -9.69 -11.70
N HIS A 251 -1.82 -9.04 -11.46
CA HIS A 251 -0.65 -9.07 -12.34
C HIS A 251 -0.97 -8.70 -13.79
N HIS A 252 -1.88 -7.75 -13.95
CA HIS A 252 -2.31 -7.26 -15.24
C HIS A 252 -2.74 -5.82 -15.10
N PHE A 253 -2.16 -4.94 -15.92
CA PHE A 253 -2.49 -3.52 -15.87
C PHE A 253 -3.92 -3.27 -16.32
N HIS A 254 -4.64 -2.47 -15.54
CA HIS A 254 -6.00 -2.05 -15.86
C HIS A 254 -6.16 -0.57 -15.53
N ASP A 255 -6.81 0.19 -16.40
CA ASP A 255 -7.24 1.57 -16.15
C ASP A 255 -8.55 1.82 -16.86
N GLN A 256 -9.65 1.76 -16.12
CA GLN A 256 -10.99 1.95 -16.68
C GLN A 256 -11.84 2.84 -15.78
N VAL A 257 -12.72 3.63 -16.39
CA VAL A 257 -13.77 4.35 -15.68
C VAL A 257 -15.06 3.58 -15.85
N LEU A 258 -15.59 3.06 -14.74
CA LEU A 258 -16.74 2.17 -14.75
C LEU A 258 -17.66 2.41 -13.57
N THR A 259 -18.90 1.95 -13.69
CA THR A 259 -19.84 1.87 -12.57
C THR A 259 -19.69 0.50 -11.93
N VAL A 260 -19.07 0.45 -10.74
CA VAL A 260 -18.91 -0.80 -9.98
C VAL A 260 -20.30 -1.40 -9.68
N PRO A 261 -20.48 -2.74 -9.71
CA PRO A 261 -21.79 -3.34 -9.50
C PRO A 261 -22.38 -2.94 -8.14
N GLY A 262 -23.60 -2.40 -8.16
CA GLY A 262 -24.28 -1.85 -6.97
C GLY A 262 -23.99 -0.36 -6.69
N ALA A 263 -23.08 0.27 -7.42
CA ALA A 263 -22.84 1.70 -7.34
C ALA A 263 -23.77 2.49 -8.27
N SER A 264 -24.01 3.76 -7.95
CA SER A 264 -24.75 4.73 -8.77
C SER A 264 -23.85 5.85 -9.31
N TYR A 265 -22.53 5.69 -9.18
CA TYR A 265 -21.51 6.68 -9.54
C TYR A 265 -20.35 6.00 -10.28
N LEU A 266 -19.66 6.77 -11.11
CA LEU A 266 -18.46 6.31 -11.80
C LEU A 266 -17.27 6.28 -10.84
N THR A 267 -16.47 5.22 -10.95
CA THR A 267 -15.18 5.06 -10.28
C THR A 267 -14.13 4.78 -11.34
N ARG A 268 -13.00 5.49 -11.31
CA ARG A 268 -11.81 5.09 -12.06
C ARG A 268 -11.14 3.96 -11.30
N VAL A 269 -11.08 2.78 -11.90
CA VAL A 269 -10.47 1.58 -11.34
C VAL A 269 -9.13 1.36 -12.03
N VAL A 270 -8.07 1.46 -11.25
CA VAL A 270 -6.70 1.22 -11.71
C VAL A 270 -6.10 0.05 -10.96
N VAL A 271 -5.59 -0.91 -11.72
CA VAL A 271 -4.81 -2.05 -11.20
C VAL A 271 -3.44 -2.01 -11.85
N LEU A 272 -2.39 -2.02 -11.03
CA LEU A 272 -1.02 -2.10 -11.51
C LEU A 272 -0.66 -3.55 -11.84
N ASP A 273 0.20 -3.73 -12.83
CA ASP A 273 0.80 -5.04 -13.13
C ASP A 273 1.89 -5.38 -12.08
N MET A 274 2.40 -6.61 -12.08
CA MET A 274 3.54 -7.03 -11.26
C MET A 274 4.86 -6.39 -11.69
N ASN A 275 5.89 -6.54 -10.85
CA ASN A 275 7.25 -6.20 -11.21
C ASN A 275 7.68 -6.87 -12.54
N GLY A 276 8.22 -6.06 -13.46
CA GLY A 276 8.76 -6.56 -14.72
C GLY A 276 9.42 -5.43 -15.51
N LYS A 277 10.10 -5.77 -16.60
CA LYS A 277 10.84 -4.76 -17.40
C LYS A 277 9.89 -3.85 -18.18
N ASN A 278 8.88 -4.44 -18.81
CA ASN A 278 7.93 -3.78 -19.71
C ASN A 278 6.52 -3.76 -19.12
N ARG A 279 6.40 -3.85 -17.80
CA ARG A 279 5.14 -3.90 -17.07
C ARG A 279 4.81 -2.54 -16.47
N VAL A 280 3.54 -2.18 -16.52
CA VAL A 280 3.03 -0.93 -15.94
C VAL A 280 2.79 -1.16 -14.44
N ASN A 281 3.88 -1.13 -13.67
CA ASN A 281 3.89 -1.40 -12.23
C ASN A 281 4.05 -0.12 -11.39
N LEU A 282 4.32 1.02 -12.02
CA LEU A 282 4.58 2.28 -11.33
C LEU A 282 3.59 3.35 -11.80
N ALA A 283 3.16 4.20 -10.88
CA ALA A 283 2.41 5.41 -11.21
C ALA A 283 2.80 6.58 -10.30
N ILE A 284 2.48 7.80 -10.72
CA ILE A 284 2.55 9.00 -9.88
C ILE A 284 1.16 9.60 -9.81
N LEU A 285 0.62 9.66 -8.60
CA LEU A 285 -0.65 10.30 -8.28
C LEU A 285 -0.44 11.78 -7.98
N ASP A 286 -1.11 12.66 -8.72
CA ASP A 286 -1.28 14.06 -8.35
C ASP A 286 -2.48 14.19 -7.39
N THR A 287 -2.24 14.63 -6.16
CA THR A 287 -3.25 14.61 -5.10
C THR A 287 -4.27 15.74 -5.22
N ALA A 288 -4.05 16.72 -6.10
CA ALA A 288 -4.97 17.84 -6.30
C ALA A 288 -6.01 17.52 -7.38
N THR A 289 -5.58 16.77 -8.40
CA THR A 289 -6.40 16.42 -9.58
C THR A 289 -6.85 14.97 -9.59
N LEU A 290 -6.20 14.12 -8.80
CA LEU A 290 -6.30 12.65 -8.85
C LEU A 290 -5.88 12.06 -10.21
N GLY A 291 -5.09 12.82 -10.98
CA GLY A 291 -4.46 12.35 -12.21
C GLY A 291 -3.33 11.36 -11.92
N LEU A 292 -3.07 10.47 -12.89
CA LEU A 292 -2.02 9.45 -12.80
C LEU A 292 -1.08 9.55 -14.00
N GLU A 293 0.22 9.61 -13.74
CA GLU A 293 1.28 9.35 -14.73
C GLU A 293 1.76 7.92 -14.54
N PHE A 294 1.54 7.04 -15.53
CA PHE A 294 1.99 5.65 -15.49
C PHE A 294 3.40 5.51 -16.02
N LEU A 295 4.19 4.64 -15.40
CA LEU A 295 5.60 4.43 -15.72
C LEU A 295 5.93 2.94 -15.82
N TYR A 296 6.87 2.62 -16.69
CA TYR A 296 7.61 1.35 -16.62
C TYR A 296 8.70 1.41 -15.55
N ARG A 297 9.25 0.25 -15.18
CA ARG A 297 10.33 0.13 -14.16
C ARG A 297 11.51 1.09 -14.36
N ASN A 298 11.87 1.36 -15.61
CA ASN A 298 12.98 2.26 -15.95
C ASN A 298 12.62 3.75 -15.83
N GLY A 299 11.39 4.07 -15.42
CA GLY A 299 10.88 5.43 -15.35
C GLY A 299 10.50 6.02 -16.70
N ALA A 300 10.43 5.23 -17.78
CA ALA A 300 9.85 5.72 -19.03
C ALA A 300 8.32 5.87 -18.86
N PRO A 301 7.71 6.97 -19.33
CA PRO A 301 6.27 7.13 -19.30
C PRO A 301 5.61 6.09 -20.19
N VAL A 302 4.47 5.57 -19.73
CA VAL A 302 3.60 4.75 -20.55
C VAL A 302 2.88 5.69 -21.51
N VAL A 303 3.14 5.53 -22.80
CA VAL A 303 2.36 6.20 -23.83
C VAL A 303 1.09 5.36 -23.99
N PRO A 304 -0.12 5.94 -23.90
CA PRO A 304 -1.34 5.20 -24.19
C PRO A 304 -1.31 4.82 -25.66
N ASP A 305 -0.91 3.59 -25.99
CA ASP A 305 -0.97 3.11 -27.36
C ASP A 305 -2.36 2.52 -27.59
N ALA A 306 -3.11 3.12 -28.49
CA ALA A 306 -4.54 2.83 -28.65
C ALA A 306 -4.83 1.41 -29.20
N HIS A 307 -3.83 0.66 -29.67
CA HIS A 307 -4.06 -0.58 -30.44
C HIS A 307 -2.98 -1.68 -30.42
N GLU A 308 -1.94 -1.65 -29.56
CA GLU A 308 -1.01 -2.79 -29.50
C GLU A 308 -1.44 -3.87 -28.48
N PRO A 309 -1.44 -5.16 -28.83
CA PRO A 309 -1.56 -6.23 -27.85
C PRO A 309 -0.39 -6.18 -26.87
N GLU A 310 -0.65 -6.69 -25.66
CA GLU A 310 0.25 -6.76 -24.49
C GLU A 310 1.66 -7.23 -24.88
N ARG A 311 2.71 -6.95 -24.11
CA ARG A 311 4.03 -7.56 -24.36
C ARG A 311 4.42 -8.50 -23.22
N THR A 312 4.63 -9.77 -23.52
CA THR A 312 5.21 -10.75 -22.59
C THR A 312 6.62 -10.33 -22.16
N ASP A 313 7.16 -10.90 -21.10
CA ASP A 313 8.49 -10.55 -20.57
C ASP A 313 9.64 -10.77 -21.57
N ASP A 314 9.42 -11.55 -22.64
CA ASP A 314 10.33 -11.73 -23.78
C ASP A 314 10.07 -10.78 -24.96
N GLY A 315 9.13 -9.84 -24.82
CA GLY A 315 8.83 -8.77 -25.78
C GLY A 315 7.89 -9.16 -26.92
N ARG A 316 7.20 -10.30 -26.84
CA ARG A 316 6.21 -10.74 -27.83
C ARG A 316 4.81 -10.22 -27.50
N PRO A 317 3.92 -10.06 -28.49
CA PRO A 317 2.51 -9.80 -28.22
C PRO A 317 1.91 -10.86 -27.28
N GLY A 318 1.32 -10.44 -26.16
CA GLY A 318 0.50 -11.25 -25.27
C GLY A 318 -0.78 -11.61 -26.00
N SER A 319 -1.15 -12.86 -25.87
CA SER A 319 -2.30 -13.49 -26.53
C SER A 319 -3.62 -13.00 -25.98
#